data_AF-A0A925KR80-F1
#
_entry.id   AF-A0A925KR80-F1
#
_cell.length_a   1.000
_cell.length_b   1.000
_cell.length_c   1.000
_cell.angle_alpha   90.00
_cell.angle_beta   90.00
_cell.angle_gamma   90.00
#
_symmetry.space_group_name_H-M   'P 1'
#
loop_
_entity.id
_entity.type
_entity.pdbx_description
1 polymer ?
#
loop_
_entity_poly.entity_id
_entity_poly.type
_entity_poly.pdbx_seq_one_letter_code
_entity_poly.pdbx_strand_id
1 'polypeptide(L)'
;MNRLLSTILILFFIGELHAQEQAPKPLFDDKIYHGAADPVVIWNPKKKVWWMFYTNRRASLNDTTGVAWVHGTRIGIAESKDGNSWNYVDTADIGYRPDSGYTFWAPDVIAHEGVYHMYLTYVPGIFLDWNHPRFIVHLTSTDLLHWKYESVLNLVNQKVIDASVFRLPDGSWRLWYNNERDGKSIYYADSKDLYHWLDKGKAIASRGEGPKTFAWQGKYFMVVDAWKGLEIYSSSDLLNWTKQSERILERPGTGVDDQAIGGHCDVVVNDGRAYLFYFTHPGRRKDAPAKRNSFEDKRSVIQVAELRYEGGEVKCDRDERIVVRLVAPAD
;
A
#
# COMPACT_ATOMS: atom_id res chain seq x y z
N MET A 1 -65.54 0.56 41.06
CA MET A 1 -64.29 -0.20 41.26
C MET A 1 -63.75 -0.60 39.88
N ASN A 2 -63.00 0.27 39.20
CA ASN A 2 -62.31 -0.07 37.96
C ASN A 2 -60.83 0.23 38.15
N ARG A 3 -60.01 -0.81 38.33
CA ARG A 3 -58.55 -0.72 38.33
C ARG A 3 -58.08 -0.82 36.88
N LEU A 4 -57.55 0.28 36.33
CA LEU A 4 -56.72 0.22 35.13
C LEU A 4 -55.37 -0.39 35.54
N LEU A 5 -55.04 -1.57 35.00
CA LEU A 5 -53.67 -2.08 34.97
C LEU A 5 -52.94 -1.40 33.81
N SER A 6 -51.91 -0.60 34.14
CA SER A 6 -50.94 -0.13 33.16
C SER A 6 -49.87 -1.19 32.98
N THR A 7 -49.87 -1.87 31.83
CA THR A 7 -48.79 -2.78 31.41
C THR A 7 -47.70 -1.95 30.73
N ILE A 8 -46.54 -1.80 31.38
CA ILE A 8 -45.35 -1.21 30.77
C ILE A 8 -44.69 -2.28 29.90
N LEU A 9 -44.70 -2.08 28.59
CA LEU A 9 -43.99 -2.93 27.62
C LEU A 9 -42.55 -2.41 27.50
N ILE A 10 -41.59 -3.12 28.11
CA ILE A 10 -40.16 -2.86 27.92
C ILE A 10 -39.73 -3.57 26.63
N LEU A 11 -39.52 -2.80 25.57
CA LEU A 11 -38.91 -3.27 24.32
C LEU A 11 -37.40 -3.43 24.53
N PHE A 12 -36.94 -4.67 24.69
CA PHE A 12 -35.53 -5.01 24.57
C PHE A 12 -35.13 -4.99 23.09
N PHE A 13 -34.40 -3.95 22.68
CA PHE A 13 -33.63 -3.99 21.44
C PHE A 13 -32.47 -4.97 21.64
N ILE A 14 -32.65 -6.22 21.21
CA ILE A 14 -31.54 -7.15 21.01
C ILE A 14 -30.87 -6.72 19.70
N GLY A 15 -29.91 -5.82 19.79
CA GLY A 15 -28.95 -5.63 18.70
C GLY A 15 -28.14 -6.92 18.58
N GLU A 16 -28.16 -7.55 17.41
CA GLU A 16 -27.20 -8.62 17.10
C GLU A 16 -25.80 -8.02 17.15
N LEU A 17 -25.10 -8.20 18.27
CA LEU A 17 -23.65 -8.10 18.31
C LEU A 17 -23.10 -9.24 17.44
N HIS A 18 -22.98 -9.01 16.15
CA HIS A 18 -22.09 -9.80 15.32
C HIS A 18 -20.69 -9.61 15.88
N ALA A 19 -20.14 -10.65 16.52
CA ALA A 19 -18.73 -10.68 16.87
C ALA A 19 -17.95 -10.47 15.57
N GLN A 20 -17.24 -9.34 15.46
CA GLN A 20 -16.48 -9.03 14.26
C GLN A 20 -15.40 -10.09 14.10
N GLU A 21 -15.44 -10.80 12.98
CA GLU A 21 -14.52 -11.90 12.71
C GLU A 21 -13.08 -11.39 12.55
N GLN A 22 -12.14 -12.24 12.92
CA GLN A 22 -10.70 -12.02 12.72
C GLN A 22 -10.41 -11.63 11.25
N ALA A 23 -9.43 -10.75 11.04
CA ALA A 23 -8.94 -10.43 9.70
C ALA A 23 -8.56 -11.73 8.96
N PRO A 24 -9.14 -11.97 7.75
CA PRO A 24 -8.81 -13.13 6.94
C PRO A 24 -7.31 -13.17 6.59
N LYS A 25 -6.79 -14.39 6.39
CA LYS A 25 -5.42 -14.63 5.89
C LYS A 25 -5.51 -15.59 4.70
N PRO A 26 -5.36 -15.13 3.45
CA PRO A 26 -5.01 -13.76 3.05
C PRO A 26 -6.14 -12.76 3.32
N LEU A 27 -5.76 -11.49 3.52
CA LEU A 27 -6.72 -10.40 3.68
C LEU A 27 -7.45 -10.12 2.36
N PHE A 28 -6.70 -10.17 1.24
CA PHE A 28 -7.25 -9.96 -0.09
C PHE A 28 -6.46 -10.72 -1.15
N ASP A 29 -7.19 -11.34 -2.09
CA ASP A 29 -6.68 -12.05 -3.27
C ASP A 29 -7.49 -11.60 -4.49
N ASP A 30 -6.82 -10.94 -5.43
CA ASP A 30 -7.42 -10.46 -6.68
C ASP A 30 -7.92 -11.64 -7.52
N LYS A 31 -9.23 -11.71 -7.77
CA LYS A 31 -9.84 -12.86 -8.47
C LYS A 31 -9.62 -12.87 -9.99
N ILE A 32 -9.08 -11.79 -10.55
CA ILE A 32 -8.84 -11.70 -11.99
C ILE A 32 -7.48 -12.29 -12.34
N TYR A 33 -6.41 -11.79 -11.72
CA TYR A 33 -5.05 -12.20 -12.03
C TYR A 33 -4.31 -12.88 -10.87
N HIS A 34 -4.84 -12.85 -9.64
CA HIS A 34 -4.18 -13.36 -8.43
C HIS A 34 -2.81 -12.73 -8.17
N GLY A 35 -2.65 -11.45 -8.52
CA GLY A 35 -1.38 -10.74 -8.42
C GLY A 35 -1.52 -9.39 -7.74
N ALA A 36 -2.31 -9.30 -6.66
CA ALA A 36 -2.43 -8.08 -5.88
C ALA A 36 -1.10 -7.79 -5.16
N ALA A 37 -0.55 -6.60 -5.34
CA ALA A 37 0.70 -6.16 -4.74
C ALA A 37 0.70 -4.65 -4.48
N ASP A 38 1.69 -4.18 -3.70
CA ASP A 38 1.99 -2.76 -3.50
C ASP A 38 0.71 -1.93 -3.17
N PRO A 39 0.00 -2.27 -2.06
CA PRO A 39 -1.28 -1.64 -1.75
C PRO A 39 -1.10 -0.19 -1.29
N VAL A 40 -2.17 0.62 -1.41
CA VAL A 40 -2.38 1.86 -0.66
C VAL A 40 -3.85 1.97 -0.27
N VAL A 41 -4.12 2.32 0.99
CA VAL A 41 -5.44 2.34 1.60
C VAL A 41 -5.84 3.78 1.92
N ILE A 42 -7.00 4.19 1.43
CA ILE A 42 -7.52 5.55 1.61
C ILE A 42 -9.03 5.55 1.84
N TRP A 43 -9.51 6.49 2.65
CA TRP A 43 -10.94 6.68 2.89
C TRP A 43 -11.62 7.33 1.68
N ASN A 44 -12.74 6.73 1.23
CA ASN A 44 -13.64 7.31 0.25
C ASN A 44 -14.86 7.93 0.97
N PRO A 45 -14.91 9.26 1.18
CA PRO A 45 -15.96 9.93 1.93
C PRO A 45 -17.32 9.91 1.21
N LYS A 46 -17.32 9.88 -0.13
CA LYS A 46 -18.55 9.81 -0.93
C LYS A 46 -19.25 8.47 -0.74
N LYS A 47 -18.49 7.38 -0.72
CA LYS A 47 -19.00 6.02 -0.54
C LYS A 47 -19.06 5.56 0.92
N LYS A 48 -18.40 6.29 1.82
CA LYS A 48 -18.25 5.95 3.24
C LYS A 48 -17.66 4.56 3.45
N VAL A 49 -16.62 4.25 2.68
CA VAL A 49 -15.84 3.01 2.74
C VAL A 49 -14.37 3.32 2.56
N TRP A 50 -13.52 2.42 3.03
CA TRP A 50 -12.10 2.40 2.70
C TRP A 50 -11.90 1.74 1.34
N TRP A 51 -11.05 2.35 0.53
CA TRP A 51 -10.60 1.80 -0.73
C TRP A 51 -9.12 1.42 -0.63
N MET A 52 -8.76 0.29 -1.22
CA MET A 52 -7.40 -0.16 -1.43
C MET A 52 -7.12 -0.10 -2.92
N PHE A 53 -6.15 0.69 -3.33
CA PHE A 53 -5.54 0.61 -4.64
C PHE A 53 -4.37 -0.35 -4.58
N TYR A 54 -4.17 -1.17 -5.60
CA TYR A 54 -3.07 -2.12 -5.64
C TYR A 54 -2.51 -2.28 -7.05
N THR A 55 -1.21 -2.50 -7.15
CA THR A 55 -0.59 -3.04 -8.36
C THR A 55 -1.26 -4.37 -8.67
N ASN A 56 -1.79 -4.51 -9.88
CA ASN A 56 -2.21 -5.81 -10.38
C ASN A 56 -1.05 -6.44 -11.18
N ARG A 57 -0.84 -7.75 -11.04
CA ARG A 57 0.16 -8.53 -11.79
C ARG A 57 -0.53 -9.75 -12.41
N ARG A 58 -0.22 -10.07 -13.66
CA ARG A 58 -0.88 -11.10 -14.47
C ARG A 58 -0.44 -12.53 -14.10
N ALA A 59 -0.54 -12.90 -12.82
CA ALA A 59 -0.02 -14.18 -12.33
C ALA A 59 -0.75 -15.39 -12.95
N SER A 60 -2.06 -15.28 -13.20
CA SER A 60 -2.89 -16.32 -13.82
C SER A 60 -2.61 -16.58 -15.31
N LEU A 61 -1.88 -15.70 -16.01
CA LEU A 61 -1.56 -15.94 -17.42
C LEU A 61 -0.57 -17.09 -17.57
N ASN A 62 -0.80 -17.95 -18.56
CA ASN A 62 0.10 -19.04 -18.94
C ASN A 62 1.28 -18.53 -19.80
N ASP A 63 1.86 -17.40 -19.41
CA ASP A 63 3.13 -16.90 -19.93
C ASP A 63 4.17 -17.02 -18.81
N THR A 64 5.26 -17.72 -19.12
CA THR A 64 6.39 -17.96 -18.22
C THR A 64 7.64 -17.19 -18.65
N THR A 65 7.53 -16.29 -19.62
CA THR A 65 8.65 -15.60 -20.24
C THR A 65 9.10 -14.42 -19.39
N GLY A 66 10.28 -14.56 -18.78
CA GLY A 66 10.92 -13.48 -18.04
C GLY A 66 9.99 -12.85 -17.00
N VAL A 67 9.84 -11.53 -17.06
CA VAL A 67 9.01 -10.74 -16.12
C VAL A 67 7.78 -10.12 -16.78
N ALA A 68 7.36 -10.59 -17.96
CA ALA A 68 6.21 -10.04 -18.68
C ALA A 68 4.93 -10.00 -17.82
N TRP A 69 4.76 -10.97 -16.91
CA TRP A 69 3.61 -11.07 -16.03
C TRP A 69 3.44 -9.90 -15.05
N VAL A 70 4.49 -9.13 -14.74
CA VAL A 70 4.36 -7.92 -13.90
C VAL A 70 3.95 -6.68 -14.69
N HIS A 71 3.93 -6.76 -16.03
CA HIS A 71 3.61 -5.64 -16.91
C HIS A 71 2.18 -5.72 -17.47
N GLY A 72 1.72 -4.67 -18.15
CA GLY A 72 0.47 -4.64 -18.91
C GLY A 72 -0.78 -4.62 -18.04
N THR A 73 -0.71 -3.94 -16.89
CA THR A 73 -1.78 -3.94 -15.88
C THR A 73 -2.20 -2.55 -15.46
N ARG A 74 -3.48 -2.48 -15.10
CA ARG A 74 -4.11 -1.34 -14.45
C ARG A 74 -3.96 -1.46 -12.93
N ILE A 75 -4.23 -0.36 -12.22
CA ILE A 75 -4.36 -0.38 -10.75
C ILE A 75 -5.73 -0.92 -10.38
N GLY A 76 -5.76 -1.99 -9.58
CA GLY A 76 -6.99 -2.57 -9.06
C GLY A 76 -7.52 -1.77 -7.87
N ILE A 77 -8.82 -1.89 -7.60
CA ILE A 77 -9.53 -1.27 -6.49
C ILE A 77 -10.29 -2.35 -5.73
N ALA A 78 -10.09 -2.40 -4.42
CA ALA A 78 -10.93 -3.15 -3.50
C ALA A 78 -11.54 -2.20 -2.45
N GLU A 79 -12.68 -2.56 -1.88
CA GLU A 79 -13.33 -1.77 -0.84
C GLU A 79 -13.63 -2.57 0.43
N SER A 80 -13.63 -1.86 1.55
CA SER A 80 -13.94 -2.38 2.87
C SER A 80 -14.65 -1.32 3.72
N LYS A 81 -15.57 -1.72 4.59
CA LYS A 81 -16.20 -0.79 5.53
C LYS A 81 -15.29 -0.46 6.71
N ASP A 82 -14.43 -1.39 7.09
CA ASP A 82 -13.67 -1.39 8.35
C ASP A 82 -12.20 -1.81 8.18
N GLY A 83 -11.77 -2.13 6.95
CA GLY A 83 -10.44 -2.64 6.64
C GLY A 83 -10.24 -4.13 6.94
N ASN A 84 -11.26 -4.84 7.42
CA ASN A 84 -11.17 -6.24 7.83
C ASN A 84 -11.58 -7.22 6.72
N SER A 85 -12.60 -6.86 5.93
CA SER A 85 -13.06 -7.67 4.79
C SER A 85 -13.08 -6.83 3.53
N TRP A 86 -12.43 -7.33 2.47
CA TRP A 86 -12.20 -6.58 1.24
C TRP A 86 -12.88 -7.25 0.06
N ASN A 87 -13.58 -6.45 -0.75
CA ASN A 87 -14.24 -6.91 -1.97
C ASN A 87 -13.66 -6.17 -3.17
N TYR A 88 -13.42 -6.89 -4.27
CA TYR A 88 -13.04 -6.28 -5.53
C TYR A 88 -14.12 -5.31 -6.02
N VAL A 89 -13.71 -4.14 -6.52
CA VAL A 89 -14.58 -3.12 -7.09
C VAL A 89 -14.41 -3.08 -8.61
N ASP A 90 -13.26 -2.59 -9.06
CA ASP A 90 -12.89 -2.43 -10.48
C ASP A 90 -11.39 -2.12 -10.56
N THR A 91 -10.97 -1.44 -11.62
CA THR A 91 -9.67 -0.86 -11.85
C THR A 91 -9.81 0.66 -12.00
N ALA A 92 -8.82 1.41 -11.52
CA ALA A 92 -8.79 2.86 -11.67
C ALA A 92 -8.83 3.26 -13.15
N ASP A 93 -9.67 4.24 -13.47
CA ASP A 93 -9.74 4.82 -14.82
C ASP A 93 -8.73 5.95 -14.97
N ILE A 94 -7.53 5.58 -15.42
CA ILE A 94 -6.40 6.51 -15.56
C ILE A 94 -6.33 7.03 -16.99
N GLY A 95 -6.39 8.36 -17.15
CA GLY A 95 -6.35 9.09 -18.41
C GLY A 95 -4.95 9.26 -19.04
N TYR A 96 -3.95 8.47 -18.62
CA TYR A 96 -2.58 8.54 -19.14
C TYR A 96 -2.13 7.21 -19.76
N ARG A 97 -2.24 7.05 -21.08
CA ARG A 97 -1.92 5.79 -21.78
C ARG A 97 -1.22 6.04 -23.11
N PRO A 98 -0.07 6.74 -23.13
CA PRO A 98 0.61 7.07 -24.38
C PRO A 98 1.16 5.84 -25.11
N ASP A 99 1.48 4.76 -24.38
CA ASP A 99 1.94 3.49 -24.94
C ASP A 99 0.83 2.43 -24.84
N SER A 100 0.60 1.63 -25.88
CA SER A 100 -0.48 0.62 -25.89
C SER A 100 -0.30 -0.51 -24.88
N GLY A 101 0.93 -0.75 -24.42
CA GLY A 101 1.28 -1.78 -23.44
C GLY A 101 1.51 -1.25 -22.02
N TYR A 102 1.07 -0.03 -21.73
CA TYR A 102 1.28 0.66 -20.45
C TYR A 102 1.13 -0.26 -19.23
N THR A 103 1.96 -0.01 -18.23
CA THR A 103 1.87 -0.66 -16.92
C THR A 103 1.87 0.40 -15.83
N PHE A 104 1.04 0.19 -14.81
CA PHE A 104 1.01 0.98 -13.61
C PHE A 104 1.41 0.17 -12.38
N TRP A 105 2.31 0.71 -11.55
CA TRP A 105 2.77 0.08 -10.31
C TRP A 105 2.75 1.05 -9.14
N ALA A 106 2.61 0.48 -7.93
CA ALA A 106 2.85 1.12 -6.64
C ALA A 106 2.22 2.51 -6.54
N PRO A 107 0.88 2.61 -6.51
CA PRO A 107 0.20 3.87 -6.27
C PRO A 107 0.49 4.37 -4.86
N ASP A 108 0.70 5.67 -4.70
CA ASP A 108 0.55 6.36 -3.42
C ASP A 108 -0.47 7.48 -3.58
N VAL A 109 -1.48 7.50 -2.70
CA VAL A 109 -2.66 8.35 -2.83
C VAL A 109 -2.84 9.18 -1.56
N ILE A 110 -2.99 10.49 -1.74
CA ILE A 110 -3.28 11.44 -0.66
C ILE A 110 -4.48 12.31 -1.03
N ALA A 111 -5.14 12.87 -0.01
CA ALA A 111 -6.19 13.87 -0.16
C ALA A 111 -5.67 15.24 0.29
N HIS A 112 -5.95 16.28 -0.49
CA HIS A 112 -5.67 17.66 -0.13
C HIS A 112 -6.71 18.59 -0.74
N GLU A 113 -7.34 19.43 0.09
CA GLU A 113 -8.29 20.48 -0.36
C GLU A 113 -9.41 19.96 -1.29
N GLY A 114 -9.95 18.77 -0.98
CA GLY A 114 -11.03 18.15 -1.76
C GLY A 114 -10.59 17.47 -3.06
N VAL A 115 -9.29 17.41 -3.34
CA VAL A 115 -8.70 16.71 -4.48
C VAL A 115 -7.86 15.54 -3.99
N TYR A 116 -7.95 14.41 -4.68
CA TYR A 116 -7.06 13.28 -4.49
C TYR A 116 -5.90 13.39 -5.45
N HIS A 117 -4.69 13.16 -4.96
CA HIS A 117 -3.47 13.12 -5.76
C HIS A 117 -2.92 11.70 -5.70
N MET A 118 -2.62 11.11 -6.85
CA MET A 118 -1.92 9.84 -6.96
C MET A 118 -0.58 10.06 -7.63
N TYR A 119 0.47 9.53 -7.01
CA TYR A 119 1.80 9.42 -7.57
C TYR A 119 2.05 7.97 -7.90
N LEU A 120 2.27 7.69 -9.18
CA LEU A 120 2.17 6.34 -9.71
C LEU A 120 3.35 6.02 -10.59
N THR A 121 3.91 4.83 -10.42
CA THR A 121 4.96 4.37 -11.32
C THR A 121 4.35 3.97 -12.66
N TYR A 122 4.83 4.59 -13.73
CA TYR A 122 4.48 4.28 -15.12
C TYR A 122 5.63 3.57 -15.83
N VAL A 123 5.31 2.45 -16.48
CA VAL A 123 6.24 1.71 -17.36
C VAL A 123 5.66 1.69 -18.78
N PRO A 124 6.40 2.12 -19.81
CA PRO A 124 5.90 2.32 -21.17
C PRO A 124 5.87 1.00 -21.98
N GLY A 125 5.29 -0.06 -21.43
CA GLY A 125 5.15 -1.31 -22.17
C GLY A 125 5.14 -2.58 -21.33
N ILE A 126 5.13 -3.69 -22.08
CA ILE A 126 5.31 -5.05 -21.57
C ILE A 126 6.69 -5.52 -21.97
N PHE A 127 7.53 -5.74 -20.96
CA PHE A 127 8.92 -6.13 -21.15
C PHE A 127 9.23 -7.52 -20.57
N LEU A 128 10.26 -8.17 -21.12
CA LEU A 128 10.70 -9.50 -20.68
C LEU A 128 11.79 -9.43 -19.61
N ASP A 129 12.42 -8.27 -19.42
CA ASP A 129 13.44 -8.00 -18.41
C ASP A 129 13.23 -6.65 -17.71
N TRP A 130 14.17 -6.28 -16.83
CA TRP A 130 14.10 -5.08 -15.98
C TRP A 130 14.89 -3.88 -16.52
N ASN A 131 15.35 -3.87 -17.78
CA ASN A 131 16.22 -2.82 -18.31
C ASN A 131 15.49 -1.81 -19.21
N HIS A 132 14.38 -1.26 -18.72
CA HIS A 132 13.53 -0.33 -19.47
C HIS A 132 13.28 1.01 -18.74
N PRO A 133 12.71 2.03 -19.36
CA PRO A 133 12.35 3.25 -18.65
C PRO A 133 11.21 3.01 -17.66
N ARG A 134 11.16 3.81 -16.59
CA ARG A 134 10.01 3.95 -15.71
C ARG A 134 10.05 5.29 -14.98
N PHE A 135 8.89 5.85 -14.75
CA PHE A 135 8.71 7.23 -14.32
C PHE A 135 7.68 7.30 -13.21
N ILE A 136 7.68 8.39 -12.44
CA ILE A 136 6.55 8.70 -11.56
C ILE A 136 5.67 9.72 -12.27
N VAL A 137 4.39 9.41 -12.42
CA VAL A 137 3.37 10.32 -12.96
C VAL A 137 2.49 10.85 -11.85
N HIS A 138 2.05 12.10 -12.00
CA HIS A 138 1.08 12.73 -11.12
C HIS A 138 -0.30 12.70 -11.78
N LEU A 139 -1.27 12.20 -11.02
CA LEU A 139 -2.66 12.12 -11.39
C LEU A 139 -3.53 12.80 -10.32
N THR A 140 -4.66 13.37 -10.73
CA THR A 140 -5.66 13.95 -9.82
C THR A 140 -7.03 13.31 -10.01
N SER A 141 -7.82 13.26 -8.93
CA SER A 141 -9.20 12.77 -8.96
C SER A 141 -10.07 13.51 -7.95
N THR A 142 -11.38 13.57 -8.20
CA THR A 142 -12.38 14.06 -7.24
C THR A 142 -13.32 12.95 -6.73
N ASP A 143 -13.16 11.72 -7.24
CA ASP A 143 -14.04 10.59 -6.91
C ASP A 143 -13.28 9.28 -6.64
N LEU A 144 -11.95 9.31 -6.67
CA LEU A 144 -11.03 8.19 -6.51
C LEU A 144 -11.09 7.13 -7.64
N LEU A 145 -11.97 7.29 -8.63
CA LEU A 145 -12.17 6.32 -9.70
C LEU A 145 -11.60 6.82 -11.03
N HIS A 146 -11.91 8.06 -11.40
CA HIS A 146 -11.47 8.70 -12.63
C HIS A 146 -10.29 9.61 -12.34
N TRP A 147 -9.16 9.35 -12.99
CA TRP A 147 -7.87 9.98 -12.73
C TRP A 147 -7.42 10.76 -13.95
N LYS A 148 -7.36 12.09 -13.79
CA LYS A 148 -6.82 13.02 -14.77
C LYS A 148 -5.30 13.01 -14.69
N TYR A 149 -4.65 12.95 -15.85
CA TYR A 149 -3.22 13.16 -15.95
C TYR A 149 -2.85 14.63 -15.73
N GLU A 150 -1.84 14.89 -14.89
CA GLU A 150 -1.28 16.23 -14.70
C GLU A 150 0.13 16.33 -15.28
N SER A 151 1.06 15.44 -14.88
CA SER A 151 2.45 15.53 -15.31
C SER A 151 3.22 14.21 -15.16
N VAL A 152 4.38 14.13 -15.83
CA VAL A 152 5.46 13.22 -15.44
C VAL A 152 6.43 14.03 -14.58
N LEU A 153 6.80 13.53 -13.40
CA LEU A 153 7.70 14.25 -12.50
C LEU A 153 9.11 14.30 -13.10
N ASN A 154 9.72 15.49 -13.08
CA ASN A 154 11.11 15.68 -13.46
C ASN A 154 12.06 15.35 -12.28
N LEU A 155 12.26 14.06 -12.06
CA LEU A 155 13.18 13.53 -11.03
C LEU A 155 14.57 13.25 -11.62
N VAL A 156 15.48 12.77 -10.78
CA VAL A 156 16.89 12.53 -11.12
C VAL A 156 17.14 11.73 -12.42
N ASN A 157 16.27 10.79 -12.82
CA ASN A 157 16.37 10.06 -14.10
C ASN A 157 15.07 9.30 -14.46
N GLN A 158 15.07 8.59 -15.59
CA GLN A 158 13.95 7.77 -16.12
C GLN A 158 13.97 6.31 -15.65
N LYS A 159 14.45 6.08 -14.42
CA LYS A 159 14.54 4.75 -13.80
C LYS A 159 14.25 4.85 -12.29
N VAL A 160 13.11 5.46 -12.00
CA VAL A 160 12.62 5.78 -10.65
C VAL A 160 11.22 5.21 -10.43
N ILE A 161 10.93 4.74 -9.23
CA ILE A 161 9.68 4.04 -8.88
C ILE A 161 9.24 4.37 -7.45
N ASP A 162 8.04 3.91 -7.11
CA ASP A 162 7.53 3.75 -5.75
C ASP A 162 7.54 5.06 -4.96
N ALA A 163 6.68 5.99 -5.35
CA ALA A 163 6.50 7.23 -4.62
C ALA A 163 5.86 6.99 -3.25
N SER A 164 6.23 7.78 -2.25
CA SER A 164 5.46 7.99 -1.01
C SER A 164 5.46 9.47 -0.68
N VAL A 165 4.29 10.06 -0.58
CA VAL A 165 4.11 11.50 -0.34
C VAL A 165 3.64 11.74 1.09
N PHE A 166 4.26 12.73 1.74
CA PHE A 166 3.91 13.13 3.10
C PHE A 166 3.90 14.66 3.21
N ARG A 167 3.00 15.19 4.04
CA ARG A 167 2.93 16.62 4.33
C ARG A 167 3.90 17.00 5.43
N LEU A 168 4.75 17.98 5.18
CA LEU A 168 5.72 18.49 6.14
C LEU A 168 5.05 19.41 7.19
N PRO A 169 5.67 19.61 8.37
CA PRO A 169 5.14 20.49 9.41
C PRO A 169 4.92 21.95 8.98
N ASP A 170 5.69 22.43 8.00
CA ASP A 170 5.55 23.78 7.43
C ASP A 170 4.41 23.89 6.41
N GLY A 171 3.67 22.80 6.17
CA GLY A 171 2.56 22.71 5.24
C GLY A 171 2.94 22.38 3.81
N SER A 172 4.24 22.34 3.48
CA SER A 172 4.75 21.86 2.20
C SER A 172 4.72 20.32 2.13
N TRP A 173 5.21 19.75 1.04
CA TRP A 173 5.11 18.32 0.74
C TRP A 173 6.47 17.75 0.39
N ARG A 174 6.68 16.50 0.77
CA ARG A 174 7.84 15.70 0.39
C ARG A 174 7.41 14.38 -0.20
N LEU A 175 8.06 14.02 -1.30
CA LEU A 175 7.93 12.73 -1.96
C LEU A 175 9.25 11.99 -1.78
N TRP A 176 9.21 10.78 -1.23
CA TRP A 176 10.32 9.83 -1.29
C TRP A 176 10.08 8.84 -2.42
N TYR A 177 11.15 8.43 -3.07
CA TYR A 177 11.08 7.49 -4.18
C TYR A 177 12.36 6.68 -4.31
N ASN A 178 12.28 5.55 -5.00
CA ASN A 178 13.42 4.70 -5.27
C ASN A 178 14.17 5.16 -6.54
N ASN A 179 15.50 5.28 -6.46
CA ASN A 179 16.36 5.52 -7.61
C ASN A 179 17.12 4.24 -7.98
N GLU A 180 16.66 3.54 -9.02
CA GLU A 180 17.26 2.26 -9.42
C GLU A 180 18.68 2.41 -9.99
N ARG A 181 19.04 3.57 -10.55
CA ARG A 181 20.38 3.81 -11.12
C ARG A 181 21.45 4.01 -10.05
N ASP A 182 21.06 4.43 -8.85
CA ASP A 182 21.95 4.63 -7.72
C ASP A 182 21.80 3.49 -6.70
N GLY A 183 21.90 2.25 -7.20
CA GLY A 183 21.90 1.06 -6.35
C GLY A 183 20.61 0.84 -5.56
N LYS A 184 19.47 1.36 -6.04
CA LYS A 184 18.16 1.30 -5.37
C LYS A 184 18.09 2.12 -4.07
N SER A 185 18.86 3.20 -3.97
CA SER A 185 18.76 4.15 -2.85
C SER A 185 17.43 4.90 -2.84
N ILE A 186 17.01 5.37 -1.66
CA ILE A 186 15.83 6.24 -1.54
C ILE A 186 16.25 7.70 -1.70
N TYR A 187 15.60 8.39 -2.61
CA TYR A 187 15.76 9.81 -2.90
C TYR A 187 14.51 10.58 -2.43
N TYR A 188 14.57 11.90 -2.43
CA TYR A 188 13.40 12.72 -2.17
C TYR A 188 13.33 13.98 -3.04
N ALA A 189 12.12 14.51 -3.16
CA ALA A 189 11.81 15.77 -3.79
C ALA A 189 10.82 16.56 -2.91
N ASP A 190 10.89 17.89 -2.96
CA ASP A 190 9.99 18.77 -2.22
C ASP A 190 9.05 19.53 -3.15
N SER A 191 7.83 19.76 -2.70
CA SER A 191 6.82 20.54 -3.42
C SER A 191 6.06 21.46 -2.46
N LYS A 192 5.65 22.64 -2.95
CA LYS A 192 4.77 23.54 -2.21
C LYS A 192 3.29 23.31 -2.50
N ASP A 193 2.98 22.69 -3.64
CA ASP A 193 1.63 22.69 -4.22
C ASP A 193 1.17 21.32 -4.71
N LEU A 194 1.99 20.27 -4.59
CA LEU A 194 1.80 18.93 -5.15
C LEU A 194 1.96 18.82 -6.67
N TYR A 195 2.08 19.92 -7.41
CA TYR A 195 2.22 19.88 -8.88
C TYR A 195 3.68 20.04 -9.31
N HIS A 196 4.44 20.89 -8.62
CA HIS A 196 5.81 21.22 -8.97
C HIS A 196 6.77 20.64 -7.94
N TRP A 197 7.62 19.71 -8.39
CA TRP A 197 8.55 18.98 -7.54
C TRP A 197 9.99 19.41 -7.83
N LEU A 198 10.74 19.73 -6.78
CA LEU A 198 12.17 20.00 -6.83
C LEU A 198 12.92 18.81 -6.25
N ASP A 199 13.64 18.08 -7.11
CA ASP A 199 14.52 17.00 -6.69
C ASP A 199 15.60 17.50 -5.71
N LYS A 200 15.81 16.75 -4.62
CA LYS A 200 16.76 17.08 -3.55
C LYS A 200 17.87 16.05 -3.38
N GLY A 201 17.90 15.01 -4.22
CA GLY A 201 18.88 13.95 -4.14
C GLY A 201 18.58 12.87 -3.09
N LYS A 202 19.64 12.22 -2.61
CA LYS A 202 19.60 11.00 -1.81
C LYS A 202 19.17 11.27 -0.37
N ALA A 203 18.17 10.53 0.12
CA ALA A 203 17.74 10.53 1.53
C ALA A 203 18.37 9.38 2.32
N ILE A 204 18.31 8.15 1.77
CA ILE A 204 18.79 6.94 2.44
C ILE A 204 19.60 6.10 1.45
N ALA A 205 20.87 5.86 1.80
CA ALA A 205 21.77 4.99 1.04
C ALA A 205 21.59 3.50 1.43
N SER A 206 20.37 2.98 1.27
CA SER A 206 20.05 1.56 1.48
C SER A 206 19.49 0.97 0.20
N ARG A 207 19.78 -0.31 -0.05
CA ARG A 207 19.27 -1.03 -1.20
C ARG A 207 17.88 -1.57 -0.89
N GLY A 208 16.84 -1.00 -1.50
CA GLY A 208 15.45 -1.42 -1.33
C GLY A 208 14.50 -0.71 -2.30
N GLU A 209 13.20 -0.85 -2.11
CA GLU A 209 12.15 -0.12 -2.83
C GLU A 209 10.94 0.13 -1.92
N GLY A 210 9.84 0.65 -2.46
CA GLY A 210 8.62 0.88 -1.68
C GLY A 210 8.78 1.69 -0.40
N PRO A 211 9.36 2.90 -0.44
CA PRO A 211 9.33 3.77 0.73
C PRO A 211 7.87 4.03 1.11
N LYS A 212 7.52 3.90 2.40
CA LYS A 212 6.24 4.39 2.93
C LYS A 212 6.47 5.21 4.19
N THR A 213 6.18 6.50 4.11
CA THR A 213 6.34 7.45 5.22
C THR A 213 5.02 7.66 5.96
N PHE A 214 5.05 7.64 7.29
CA PHE A 214 3.89 7.89 8.16
C PHE A 214 4.30 8.49 9.50
N ALA A 215 3.37 9.19 10.16
CA ALA A 215 3.57 9.72 11.51
C ALA A 215 2.82 8.86 12.54
N TRP A 216 3.50 8.47 13.61
CA TRP A 216 2.92 7.67 14.69
C TRP A 216 3.78 7.82 15.95
N GLN A 217 3.19 7.70 17.14
CA GLN A 217 3.94 7.74 18.42
C GLN A 217 4.85 8.97 18.59
N GLY A 218 4.40 10.14 18.10
CA GLY A 218 5.15 11.40 18.18
C GLY A 218 6.43 11.44 17.33
N LYS A 219 6.58 10.53 16.36
CA LYS A 219 7.73 10.45 15.44
C LYS A 219 7.25 10.22 14.01
N TYR A 220 8.18 10.33 13.08
CA TYR A 220 8.00 9.90 11.71
C TYR A 220 8.70 8.57 11.48
N PHE A 221 8.10 7.72 10.68
CA PHE A 221 8.64 6.44 10.29
C PHE A 221 8.66 6.32 8.78
N MET A 222 9.61 5.55 8.26
CA MET A 222 9.64 5.12 6.87
C MET A 222 9.88 3.61 6.83
N VAL A 223 9.03 2.91 6.10
CA VAL A 223 9.23 1.50 5.75
C VAL A 223 9.92 1.43 4.39
N VAL A 224 10.85 0.50 4.20
CA VAL A 224 11.50 0.22 2.90
C VAL A 224 11.53 -1.29 2.70
N ASP A 225 11.02 -1.78 1.57
CA ASP A 225 11.15 -3.18 1.17
C ASP A 225 12.61 -3.47 0.75
N ALA A 226 13.29 -4.33 1.51
CA ALA A 226 14.67 -4.70 1.23
C ALA A 226 14.81 -6.04 0.49
N TRP A 227 13.69 -6.63 0.04
CA TRP A 227 13.56 -7.99 -0.50
C TRP A 227 14.07 -9.08 0.46
N LYS A 228 14.00 -8.80 1.75
CA LYS A 228 14.38 -9.69 2.86
C LYS A 228 13.56 -9.37 4.12
N GLY A 229 12.31 -8.95 3.92
CA GLY A 229 11.51 -8.24 4.91
C GLY A 229 11.69 -6.73 4.80
N LEU A 230 11.03 -6.02 5.71
CA LEU A 230 10.87 -4.57 5.67
C LEU A 230 11.81 -3.89 6.66
N GLU A 231 12.64 -2.98 6.16
CA GLU A 231 13.50 -2.12 6.97
C GLU A 231 12.68 -0.94 7.49
N ILE A 232 12.85 -0.62 8.78
CA ILE A 232 12.20 0.51 9.43
C ILE A 232 13.22 1.59 9.72
N TYR A 233 12.86 2.83 9.40
CA TYR A 233 13.60 4.02 9.75
C TYR A 233 12.71 4.92 10.59
N SER A 234 13.30 5.65 11.53
CA SER A 234 12.63 6.69 12.30
C SER A 234 13.30 8.04 12.14
N SER A 235 12.53 9.10 12.23
CA SER A 235 12.98 10.49 12.10
C SER A 235 12.17 11.40 13.01
N SER A 236 12.80 12.49 13.47
CA SER A 236 12.13 13.60 14.16
C SER A 236 11.86 14.80 13.25
N ASP A 237 12.46 14.85 12.05
CA ASP A 237 12.50 16.03 11.18
C ASP A 237 12.20 15.74 9.70
N LEU A 238 11.91 14.48 9.35
CA LEU A 238 11.68 13.99 7.98
C LEU A 238 12.87 14.18 7.03
N LEU A 239 14.05 14.51 7.56
CA LEU A 239 15.30 14.70 6.82
C LEU A 239 16.33 13.65 7.21
N ASN A 240 16.54 13.47 8.50
CA ASN A 240 17.53 12.58 9.07
C ASN A 240 16.84 11.29 9.53
N TRP A 241 17.28 10.16 8.98
CA TRP A 241 16.66 8.86 9.20
C TRP A 241 17.61 7.93 9.96
N THR A 242 17.14 7.41 11.08
CA THR A 242 17.84 6.39 11.87
C THR A 242 17.23 5.03 11.59
N LYS A 243 18.04 4.11 11.06
CA LYS A 243 17.63 2.74 10.77
C LYS A 243 17.48 1.92 12.06
N GLN A 244 16.37 1.19 12.17
CA GLN A 244 16.17 0.17 13.20
C GLN A 244 17.08 -1.05 12.97
N SER A 245 17.44 -1.74 14.05
CA SER A 245 18.33 -2.90 13.99
C SER A 245 17.70 -4.09 13.25
N GLU A 246 16.47 -4.44 13.61
CA GLU A 246 15.73 -5.56 13.04
C GLU A 246 14.72 -5.14 11.97
N ARG A 247 14.55 -6.01 10.97
CA ARG A 247 13.47 -5.93 9.97
C ARG A 247 12.20 -6.55 10.52
N ILE A 248 11.05 -6.01 10.12
CA ILE A 248 9.77 -6.69 10.29
C ILE A 248 9.47 -7.55 9.06
N LEU A 249 8.61 -8.57 9.20
CA LEU A 249 8.19 -9.47 8.11
C LEU A 249 9.31 -10.19 7.34
N GLU A 250 10.50 -10.31 7.91
CA GLU A 250 11.60 -11.11 7.35
C GLU A 250 11.37 -12.62 7.51
N ARG A 251 10.70 -13.02 8.59
CA ARG A 251 10.43 -14.42 8.91
C ARG A 251 9.07 -14.84 8.35
N PRO A 252 8.94 -16.09 7.90
CA PRO A 252 7.66 -16.63 7.46
C PRO A 252 6.66 -16.64 8.62
N GLY A 253 5.38 -16.38 8.32
CA GLY A 253 4.29 -16.64 9.25
C GLY A 253 3.80 -18.10 9.17
N THR A 254 2.72 -18.37 9.90
CA THR A 254 2.06 -19.68 9.99
C THR A 254 0.82 -19.80 9.09
N GLY A 255 0.26 -18.68 8.63
CA GLY A 255 -0.87 -18.67 7.69
C GLY A 255 -0.50 -19.29 6.35
N VAL A 256 -1.41 -20.05 5.73
CA VAL A 256 -1.16 -20.82 4.49
C VAL A 256 -0.57 -19.97 3.37
N ASP A 257 -1.06 -18.73 3.22
CA ASP A 257 -0.61 -17.78 2.21
C ASP A 257 0.37 -16.72 2.77
N ASP A 258 1.03 -16.99 3.91
CA ASP A 258 1.84 -16.01 4.63
C ASP A 258 3.26 -16.51 4.98
N GLN A 259 3.71 -17.54 4.26
CA GLN A 259 4.93 -18.30 4.55
C GLN A 259 6.18 -17.80 3.78
N ALA A 260 6.06 -16.66 3.12
CA ALA A 260 7.17 -15.93 2.51
C ALA A 260 7.38 -14.60 3.22
N ILE A 261 8.45 -13.87 2.86
CA ILE A 261 8.68 -12.52 3.37
C ILE A 261 7.53 -11.57 3.02
N GLY A 262 7.30 -10.55 3.84
CA GLY A 262 6.48 -9.41 3.45
C GLY A 262 7.25 -8.48 2.50
N GLY A 263 6.56 -7.93 1.51
CA GLY A 263 7.08 -6.92 0.57
C GLY A 263 6.38 -5.57 0.73
N HIS A 264 6.59 -4.68 -0.25
CA HIS A 264 6.02 -3.32 -0.34
C HIS A 264 4.64 -3.20 0.34
N CYS A 265 4.54 -2.21 1.23
CA CYS A 265 3.39 -2.04 2.09
C CYS A 265 2.81 -0.63 2.05
N ASP A 266 1.60 -0.52 2.58
CA ASP A 266 1.05 0.72 3.11
C ASP A 266 0.89 0.63 4.63
N VAL A 267 0.84 1.79 5.29
CA VAL A 267 0.58 1.91 6.72
C VAL A 267 -0.55 2.90 6.95
N VAL A 268 -1.63 2.42 7.56
CA VAL A 268 -2.74 3.27 7.99
C VAL A 268 -2.67 3.45 9.50
N VAL A 269 -2.42 4.69 9.92
CA VAL A 269 -2.56 5.10 11.32
C VAL A 269 -3.99 5.60 11.53
N ASN A 270 -4.76 4.90 12.36
CA ASN A 270 -6.16 5.20 12.59
C ASN A 270 -6.54 4.90 14.03
N ASP A 271 -7.19 5.88 14.68
CA ASP A 271 -7.57 5.81 16.10
C ASP A 271 -6.42 5.40 17.04
N GLY A 272 -5.23 5.99 16.83
CA GLY A 272 -4.02 5.73 17.61
C GLY A 272 -3.30 4.40 17.29
N ARG A 273 -3.91 3.51 16.52
CA ARG A 273 -3.35 2.23 16.08
C ARG A 273 -2.73 2.35 14.70
N ALA A 274 -1.79 1.46 14.36
CA ALA A 274 -1.14 1.44 13.06
C ALA A 274 -1.26 0.05 12.45
N TYR A 275 -1.83 -0.03 11.24
CA TYR A 275 -2.00 -1.27 10.50
C TYR A 275 -1.12 -1.27 9.26
N LEU A 276 -0.33 -2.32 9.10
CA LEU A 276 0.55 -2.54 7.96
C LEU A 276 -0.15 -3.47 6.97
N PHE A 277 -0.54 -2.94 5.82
CA PHE A 277 -1.06 -3.72 4.70
C PHE A 277 0.09 -4.04 3.76
N TYR A 278 0.41 -5.31 3.55
CA TYR A 278 1.59 -5.70 2.79
C TYR A 278 1.26 -6.85 1.85
N PHE A 279 1.99 -6.96 0.75
CA PHE A 279 1.86 -8.12 -0.12
C PHE A 279 2.88 -9.20 0.23
N THR A 280 2.56 -10.44 -0.11
CA THR A 280 3.52 -11.55 -0.11
C THR A 280 3.33 -12.41 -1.35
N HIS A 281 4.36 -13.18 -1.70
CA HIS A 281 4.30 -14.23 -2.71
C HIS A 281 4.28 -15.60 -2.02
N PRO A 282 3.11 -16.21 -1.78
CA PRO A 282 3.03 -17.45 -1.00
C PRO A 282 3.95 -18.56 -1.50
N GLY A 283 4.01 -18.76 -2.83
CA GLY A 283 4.87 -19.77 -3.46
C GLY A 283 6.36 -19.47 -3.38
N ARG A 284 6.80 -18.30 -2.89
CA ARG A 284 8.23 -17.97 -2.68
C ARG A 284 8.73 -18.29 -1.27
N ARG A 285 7.99 -19.11 -0.53
CA ARG A 285 8.45 -19.70 0.75
C ARG A 285 9.79 -20.44 0.57
N LYS A 286 10.65 -20.39 1.59
CA LYS A 286 12.03 -20.92 1.52
C LYS A 286 12.11 -22.45 1.60
N ASP A 287 11.21 -23.06 2.37
CA ASP A 287 11.20 -24.49 2.69
C ASP A 287 10.60 -25.35 1.57
N ALA A 288 9.68 -24.80 0.79
CA ALA A 288 9.06 -25.46 -0.36
C ALA A 288 8.74 -24.46 -1.48
N PRO A 289 9.75 -23.89 -2.16
CA PRO A 289 9.51 -22.88 -3.20
C PRO A 289 8.79 -23.49 -4.41
N ALA A 290 7.82 -22.76 -4.95
CA ALA A 290 7.17 -23.09 -6.19
C ALA A 290 8.15 -23.01 -7.37
N LYS A 291 7.82 -23.70 -8.47
CA LYS A 291 8.60 -23.63 -9.71
C LYS A 291 8.66 -22.18 -10.20
N ARG A 292 9.86 -21.70 -10.54
CA ARG A 292 10.05 -20.35 -11.09
C ARG A 292 9.10 -20.08 -12.26
N ASN A 293 8.49 -18.90 -12.26
CA ASN A 293 7.50 -18.43 -13.25
C ASN A 293 6.21 -19.25 -13.34
N SER A 294 5.97 -20.22 -12.44
CA SER A 294 4.66 -20.86 -12.30
C SER A 294 3.62 -19.89 -11.74
N PHE A 295 2.34 -20.27 -11.82
CA PHE A 295 1.26 -19.53 -11.16
C PHE A 295 1.58 -19.26 -9.68
N GLU A 296 1.99 -20.27 -8.92
CA GLU A 296 2.28 -20.13 -7.49
C GLU A 296 3.50 -19.25 -7.17
N ASP A 297 4.53 -19.22 -8.03
CA ASP A 297 5.68 -18.29 -7.87
C ASP A 297 5.31 -16.83 -8.20
N LYS A 298 4.33 -16.64 -9.09
CA LYS A 298 3.86 -15.33 -9.53
C LYS A 298 2.77 -14.76 -8.61
N ARG A 299 1.91 -15.64 -8.07
CA ARG A 299 0.76 -15.28 -7.25
C ARG A 299 1.19 -14.39 -6.10
N SER A 300 0.44 -13.32 -5.87
CA SER A 300 0.59 -12.46 -4.70
C SER A 300 -0.76 -12.09 -4.12
N VAL A 301 -0.75 -11.95 -2.80
CA VAL A 301 -1.92 -11.63 -1.98
C VAL A 301 -1.57 -10.50 -1.02
N ILE A 302 -2.58 -9.78 -0.56
CA ILE A 302 -2.43 -8.79 0.50
C ILE A 302 -2.74 -9.43 1.86
N GLN A 303 -1.97 -9.04 2.85
CA GLN A 303 -2.05 -9.44 4.24
C GLN A 303 -2.07 -8.19 5.12
N VAL A 304 -2.41 -8.35 6.40
CA VAL A 304 -2.36 -7.27 7.39
C VAL A 304 -1.71 -7.73 8.68
N ALA A 305 -0.91 -6.86 9.27
CA ALA A 305 -0.41 -6.98 10.63
C ALA A 305 -0.61 -5.66 11.38
N GLU A 306 -0.77 -5.72 12.70
CA GLU A 306 -0.77 -4.52 13.53
C GLU A 306 0.67 -4.20 13.94
N LEU A 307 1.05 -2.93 13.82
CA LEU A 307 2.33 -2.43 14.29
C LEU A 307 2.23 -2.10 15.78
N ARG A 308 3.27 -2.44 16.51
CA ARG A 308 3.49 -2.10 17.93
C ARG A 308 4.76 -1.27 18.05
N TYR A 309 4.77 -0.29 18.95
CA TYR A 309 5.95 0.51 19.24
C TYR A 309 6.42 0.20 20.66
N GLU A 310 7.49 -0.57 20.77
CA GLU A 310 7.95 -1.17 22.02
C GLU A 310 9.46 -1.05 22.13
N GLY A 311 9.95 -0.53 23.27
CA GLY A 311 11.39 -0.38 23.49
C GLY A 311 12.08 0.55 22.49
N GLY A 312 11.33 1.47 21.86
CA GLY A 312 11.86 2.40 20.85
C GLY A 312 11.86 1.85 19.41
N GLU A 313 11.40 0.62 19.20
CA GLU A 313 11.38 -0.06 17.91
C GLU A 313 9.94 -0.35 17.45
N VAL A 314 9.72 -0.31 16.13
CA VAL A 314 8.49 -0.79 15.48
C VAL A 314 8.60 -2.30 15.29
N LYS A 315 7.60 -3.02 15.77
CA LYS A 315 7.49 -4.48 15.69
C LYS A 315 6.12 -4.86 15.15
N CYS A 316 6.00 -6.07 14.66
CA CYS A 316 4.70 -6.69 14.41
C CYS A 316 4.81 -8.21 14.60
N ASP A 317 3.78 -8.81 15.17
CA ASP A 317 3.55 -10.24 15.07
C ASP A 317 2.54 -10.48 13.95
N ARG A 318 3.02 -10.98 12.81
CA ARG A 318 2.17 -11.24 11.64
C ARG A 318 1.23 -12.42 11.86
N ASP A 319 1.50 -13.29 12.85
CA ASP A 319 0.64 -14.43 13.20
C ASP A 319 -0.43 -14.07 14.21
N GLU A 320 -0.29 -12.91 14.86
CA GLU A 320 -1.29 -12.37 15.78
C GLU A 320 -2.67 -12.32 15.11
N ARG A 321 -3.69 -12.73 15.88
CA ARG A 321 -5.08 -12.68 15.47
C ARG A 321 -5.60 -11.28 15.76
N ILE A 322 -5.67 -10.45 14.73
CA ILE A 322 -6.19 -9.08 14.83
C ILE A 322 -7.57 -8.96 14.18
N VAL A 323 -8.33 -7.97 14.65
CA VAL A 323 -9.51 -7.45 13.96
C VAL A 323 -9.18 -6.02 13.55
N VAL A 324 -9.23 -5.75 12.24
CA VAL A 324 -9.00 -4.40 11.73
C VAL A 324 -10.28 -3.59 11.93
N ARG A 325 -10.14 -2.38 12.49
CA ARG A 325 -11.25 -1.47 12.76
C ARG A 325 -10.89 -0.06 12.31
N LEU A 326 -10.79 0.12 11.01
CA LEU A 326 -10.61 1.44 10.44
C LEU A 326 -11.91 2.24 10.53
N VAL A 327 -11.86 3.39 11.19
CA VAL A 327 -12.94 4.36 11.28
C VAL A 327 -12.68 5.53 10.35
N ALA A 328 -13.74 6.15 9.82
CA ALA A 328 -13.62 7.35 9.00
C ALA A 328 -12.65 8.37 9.67
N PRO A 329 -11.67 8.92 8.93
CA PRO A 329 -10.83 10.00 9.45
C PRO A 329 -11.68 11.16 9.94
N ALA A 330 -11.23 11.84 10.99
CA ALA A 330 -11.84 13.10 11.41
C ALA A 330 -11.64 14.15 10.29
N ASP A 331 -12.67 14.97 10.07
CA ASP A 331 -12.64 16.08 9.11
C ASP A 331 -11.63 17.17 9.48
#